data_AF-A0A972ID97-F1
#
_entry.id   AF-A0A972ID97-F1
#
_cell.length_a   1.000
_cell.length_b   1.000
_cell.length_c   1.000
_cell.angle_alpha   90.00
_cell.angle_beta   90.00
_cell.angle_gamma   90.00
#
_symmetry.space_group_name_H-M   'P 1'
#
loop_
_entity.id
_entity.type
_entity.pdbx_description
1 polymer ?
#
loop_
_entity_poly.entity_id
_entity_poly.type
_entity_poly.pdbx_seq_one_letter_code
_entity_poly.pdbx_strand_id
1 'polypeptide(L)'
;MKSMRKLIAVAITLSILLTFSVPALAVSPSSTPAEKCEALGVLLGSGNGVDAKYLASATTRAQGATLLLRLMGKEDEAQAYEGKDNFKDIVGNEWFASRLAYLKANPQLGFGGYPDGTFQPNKIMTVAEFN
;
A
#
# COMPACT_ATOMS: atom_id res chain seq x y z
N MET A 1 28.50 -64.28 9.75
CA MET A 1 27.35 -63.62 9.10
C MET A 1 26.35 -62.96 10.07
N LYS A 2 26.12 -63.49 11.28
CA LYS A 2 25.12 -62.96 12.24
C LYS A 2 25.48 -61.57 12.82
N SER A 3 26.77 -61.28 13.01
CA SER A 3 27.28 -59.95 13.45
C SER A 3 27.23 -58.90 12.34
N MET A 4 27.47 -59.30 11.09
CA MET A 4 27.43 -58.41 9.92
C MET A 4 26.00 -57.90 9.62
N ARG A 5 24.97 -58.74 9.84
CA ARG A 5 23.56 -58.32 9.76
C ARG A 5 23.17 -57.30 10.84
N LYS A 6 23.77 -57.38 12.04
CA LYS A 6 23.55 -56.40 13.11
C LYS A 6 24.24 -55.07 12.84
N LEU A 7 25.45 -55.09 12.26
CA LEU A 7 26.16 -53.88 11.84
C LEU A 7 25.44 -53.14 10.70
N ILE A 8 24.90 -53.88 9.73
CA ILE A 8 24.08 -53.29 8.64
C ILE A 8 22.80 -52.68 9.21
N ALA A 9 22.12 -53.36 10.16
CA ALA A 9 20.92 -52.81 10.80
C ALA A 9 21.21 -51.52 11.58
N VAL A 10 22.33 -51.47 12.33
CA VAL A 10 22.75 -50.28 13.07
C VAL A 10 23.09 -49.11 12.14
N ALA A 11 23.76 -49.38 11.01
CA ALA A 11 24.08 -48.37 10.01
C ALA A 11 22.81 -47.77 9.38
N ILE A 12 21.83 -48.60 9.00
CA ILE A 12 20.56 -48.13 8.42
C ILE A 12 19.78 -47.29 9.43
N THR A 13 19.71 -47.70 10.69
CA THR A 13 19.01 -46.92 11.74
C THR A 13 19.69 -45.58 12.02
N LEU A 14 21.03 -45.52 11.96
CA LEU A 14 21.77 -44.28 12.15
C LEU A 14 21.56 -43.31 10.98
N SER A 15 21.49 -43.84 9.75
CA SER A 15 21.18 -43.04 8.56
C SER A 15 19.77 -42.44 8.59
N ILE A 16 18.78 -43.15 9.14
CA ILE A 16 17.40 -42.66 9.29
C ILE A 16 17.30 -41.57 10.38
N LEU A 17 18.10 -41.65 11.44
CA LEU A 17 18.13 -40.64 12.51
C LEU A 17 18.78 -39.32 12.08
N LEU A 18 19.74 -39.37 11.14
CA LEU A 18 20.43 -38.17 10.63
C LEU A 18 19.59 -37.32 9.66
N THR A 19 18.45 -37.84 9.18
CA THR A 19 17.57 -37.11 8.25
C THR A 19 16.43 -36.32 8.91
N PHE A 20 16.29 -36.36 10.24
CA PHE A 20 15.23 -35.62 10.96
C PHE A 20 15.59 -34.19 11.37
N SER A 21 16.77 -33.68 11.03
CA SER A 21 17.14 -32.30 11.29
C SER A 21 16.64 -31.38 10.16
N VAL A 22 15.34 -31.14 10.10
CA VAL A 22 14.81 -30.02 9.31
C VAL A 22 15.23 -28.73 10.03
N PRO A 23 15.97 -27.81 9.37
CA PRO A 23 16.17 -26.50 9.95
C PRO A 23 14.80 -25.84 10.08
N ALA A 24 14.39 -25.54 11.31
CA ALA A 24 13.27 -24.63 11.56
C ALA A 24 13.69 -23.24 11.08
N LEU A 25 13.41 -22.94 9.81
CA LEU A 25 13.49 -21.57 9.34
C LEU A 25 12.48 -20.77 10.16
N ALA A 26 13.00 -19.83 10.96
CA ALA A 26 12.18 -18.87 11.66
C ALA A 26 11.27 -18.19 10.63
N VAL A 27 9.95 -18.30 10.83
CA VAL A 27 8.97 -17.46 10.14
C VAL A 27 9.43 -16.02 10.33
N SER A 28 9.71 -15.35 9.22
CA SER A 28 10.09 -13.94 9.17
C SER A 28 9.10 -13.10 10.00
N PRO A 29 9.56 -12.01 10.64
CA PRO A 29 8.69 -11.17 11.45
C PRO A 29 7.49 -10.72 10.62
N SER A 30 6.32 -10.68 11.25
CA SER A 30 5.09 -10.06 10.75
C SER A 30 5.40 -8.92 9.79
N SER A 31 4.81 -8.96 8.59
CA SER A 31 4.94 -7.87 7.63
C SER A 31 4.63 -6.51 8.26
N THR A 32 5.39 -5.49 7.87
CA THR A 32 5.21 -4.13 8.37
C THR A 32 3.82 -3.60 7.98
N PRO A 33 3.25 -2.62 8.71
CA PRO A 33 1.98 -2.01 8.29
C PRO A 33 2.03 -1.46 6.86
N ALA A 34 3.17 -0.89 6.45
CA ALA A 34 3.40 -0.42 5.10
C ALA A 34 3.31 -1.55 4.07
N GLU A 35 3.99 -2.67 4.30
CA GLU A 35 3.93 -3.86 3.42
C GLU A 35 2.52 -4.43 3.33
N LYS A 36 1.76 -4.44 4.45
CA LYS A 36 0.36 -4.88 4.43
C LYS A 36 -0.50 -3.93 3.60
N CYS A 37 -0.35 -2.62 3.77
CA CYS A 37 -1.09 -1.64 2.98
C CYS A 37 -0.69 -1.64 1.50
N GLU A 38 0.57 -1.93 1.18
CA GLU A 38 1.03 -2.14 -0.19
C GLU A 38 0.39 -3.39 -0.80
N ALA A 39 0.40 -4.52 -0.07
CA ALA A 39 -0.23 -5.76 -0.53
C ALA A 39 -1.74 -5.65 -0.73
N LEU A 40 -2.40 -4.79 0.06
CA LEU A 40 -3.83 -4.46 -0.10
C LEU A 40 -4.08 -3.43 -1.22
N GLY A 41 -3.03 -2.92 -1.87
CA GLY A 41 -3.11 -1.88 -2.89
C GLY A 41 -3.43 -0.49 -2.33
N VAL A 42 -3.56 -0.32 -1.02
CA VAL A 42 -3.87 0.96 -0.38
C VAL A 42 -2.72 1.96 -0.58
N LEU A 43 -1.49 1.52 -0.42
CA LEU A 43 -0.29 2.33 -0.70
C LEU A 43 0.35 1.83 -2.00
N LEU A 44 0.53 2.73 -2.98
CA LEU A 44 1.12 2.40 -4.29
C LEU A 44 2.54 2.95 -4.48
N GLY A 45 3.03 3.73 -3.52
CA GLY A 45 4.34 4.37 -3.62
C GLY A 45 4.41 5.51 -4.63
N SER A 46 5.64 5.84 -5.05
CA SER A 46 5.93 6.89 -6.04
C SER A 46 6.45 6.33 -7.37
N GLY A 47 6.00 5.13 -7.76
CA GLY A 47 6.39 4.46 -9.01
C GLY A 47 7.40 3.31 -8.85
N ASN A 48 8.08 3.22 -7.70
CA ASN A 48 9.00 2.12 -7.35
C ASN A 48 8.45 1.24 -6.20
N GLY A 49 7.14 1.23 -6.00
CA GLY A 49 6.52 0.62 -4.82
C GLY A 49 6.70 1.47 -3.55
N VAL A 50 6.34 0.89 -2.41
CA VAL A 50 6.36 1.54 -1.10
C VAL A 50 7.77 1.43 -0.50
N ASP A 51 8.66 2.30 -0.97
CA ASP A 51 10.05 2.36 -0.49
C ASP A 51 10.23 3.27 0.75
N ALA A 52 11.43 3.23 1.35
CA ALA A 52 11.75 4.03 2.53
C ALA A 52 11.65 5.55 2.28
N LYS A 53 11.87 6.00 1.04
CA LYS A 53 11.77 7.42 0.67
C LYS A 53 10.30 7.85 0.64
N TYR A 54 9.43 7.02 0.08
CA TYR A 54 7.98 7.21 0.10
C TYR A 54 7.47 7.28 1.54
N LEU A 55 7.87 6.34 2.39
CA LEU A 55 7.46 6.31 3.80
C LEU A 55 7.98 7.49 4.63
N ALA A 56 9.13 8.04 4.28
CA ALA A 56 9.68 9.25 4.91
C ALA A 56 9.06 10.55 4.38
N SER A 57 8.30 10.49 3.28
CA SER A 57 7.72 11.67 2.64
C SER A 57 6.40 12.07 3.29
N ALA A 58 6.19 13.36 3.47
CA ALA A 58 4.91 13.86 3.95
C ALA A 58 3.83 13.74 2.86
N THR A 59 2.60 13.40 3.26
CA THR A 59 1.48 13.24 2.34
C THR A 59 0.87 14.58 1.95
N THR A 60 0.66 14.83 0.66
CA THR A 60 -0.03 16.03 0.16
C THR A 60 -1.55 15.85 0.19
N ARG A 61 -2.32 16.95 0.14
CA ARG A 61 -3.79 16.89 0.04
C ARG A 61 -4.28 16.11 -1.18
N ALA A 62 -3.63 16.25 -2.33
CA ALA A 62 -3.97 15.48 -3.53
C ALA A 62 -3.73 13.97 -3.36
N GLN A 63 -2.65 13.59 -2.69
CA GLN A 63 -2.38 12.19 -2.34
C GLN A 63 -3.41 11.67 -1.33
N GLY A 64 -3.76 12.44 -0.32
CA GLY A 64 -4.80 12.08 0.66
C GLY A 64 -6.18 11.89 0.03
N ALA A 65 -6.59 12.79 -0.86
CA ALA A 65 -7.84 12.67 -1.62
C ALA A 65 -7.86 11.41 -2.50
N THR A 66 -6.74 11.12 -3.16
CA THR A 66 -6.59 9.91 -3.98
C THR A 66 -6.67 8.65 -3.11
N LEU A 67 -6.01 8.66 -1.96
CA LEU A 67 -6.06 7.56 -0.99
C LEU A 67 -7.47 7.33 -0.46
N LEU A 68 -8.23 8.39 -0.17
CA LEU A 68 -9.62 8.28 0.26
C LEU A 68 -10.48 7.60 -0.82
N LEU A 69 -10.40 8.08 -2.06
CA LEU A 69 -11.12 7.48 -3.18
C LEU A 69 -10.76 6.02 -3.36
N ARG A 70 -9.48 5.66 -3.20
CA ARG A 70 -9.02 4.28 -3.26
C ARG A 70 -9.65 3.42 -2.16
N LEU A 71 -9.62 3.91 -0.91
CA LEU A 71 -10.25 3.23 0.23
C LEU A 71 -11.76 3.05 0.05
N MET A 72 -12.42 3.95 -0.69
CA MET A 72 -13.84 3.86 -1.05
C MET A 72 -14.10 2.99 -2.29
N GLY A 73 -13.07 2.48 -2.98
CA GLY A 73 -13.23 1.74 -4.24
C GLY A 73 -13.66 2.60 -5.43
N LYS A 74 -13.42 3.91 -5.38
CA LYS A 74 -13.86 4.92 -6.37
C LYS A 74 -12.74 5.54 -7.18
N GLU A 75 -11.48 5.15 -6.94
CA GLU A 75 -10.34 5.77 -7.62
C GLU A 75 -10.39 5.63 -9.14
N ASP A 76 -10.72 4.45 -9.66
CA ASP A 76 -10.77 4.20 -11.11
C ASP A 76 -11.89 5.02 -11.77
N GLU A 77 -13.07 5.05 -11.15
CA GLU A 77 -14.21 5.88 -11.56
C GLU A 77 -13.82 7.37 -11.59
N ALA A 78 -13.13 7.82 -10.55
CA ALA A 78 -12.68 9.20 -10.42
C ALA A 78 -11.55 9.56 -11.40
N GLN A 79 -10.65 8.61 -11.70
CA GLN A 79 -9.59 8.80 -12.70
C GLN A 79 -10.17 8.91 -14.12
N ALA A 80 -11.21 8.13 -14.43
CA ALA A 80 -11.90 8.16 -15.72
C ALA A 80 -12.92 9.32 -15.84
N TYR A 81 -13.10 10.13 -14.80
CA TYR A 81 -14.08 11.21 -14.80
C TYR A 81 -13.66 12.34 -15.75
N GLU A 82 -14.55 12.69 -16.69
CA GLU A 82 -14.31 13.72 -17.73
C GLU A 82 -14.88 15.11 -17.37
N GLY A 83 -15.41 15.27 -16.15
CA GLY A 83 -15.95 16.56 -15.71
C GLY A 83 -14.88 17.65 -15.67
N LYS A 84 -15.20 18.81 -16.25
CA LYS A 84 -14.27 19.95 -16.38
C LYS A 84 -14.36 20.96 -15.24
N ASP A 85 -15.40 20.89 -14.42
CA ASP A 85 -15.55 21.77 -13.26
C ASP A 85 -14.58 21.34 -12.16
N ASN A 86 -13.70 22.26 -11.73
CA ASN A 86 -12.62 21.97 -10.80
C ASN A 86 -12.39 23.13 -9.81
N PHE A 87 -11.39 23.00 -8.94
CA PHE A 87 -10.96 24.09 -8.05
C PHE A 87 -10.11 25.10 -8.82
N LYS A 88 -10.08 26.36 -8.33
CA LYS A 88 -9.45 27.49 -9.03
C LYS A 88 -7.94 27.32 -9.28
N ASP A 89 -7.30 26.50 -8.46
CA ASP A 89 -5.87 26.21 -8.47
C ASP A 89 -5.50 24.92 -9.22
N ILE A 90 -6.43 24.36 -10.00
CA ILE A 90 -6.21 23.17 -10.83
C ILE A 90 -6.25 23.55 -12.31
N VAL A 91 -5.19 23.21 -13.05
CA VAL A 91 -5.05 23.56 -14.48
C VAL A 91 -5.68 22.49 -15.38
N GLY A 92 -5.78 21.25 -14.91
CA GLY A 92 -6.49 20.15 -15.56
C GLY A 92 -5.59 19.06 -16.16
N ASN A 93 -4.28 19.30 -16.27
CA ASN A 93 -3.31 18.34 -16.81
C ASN A 93 -2.54 17.58 -15.72
N GLU A 94 -2.75 17.92 -14.46
CA GLU A 94 -2.11 17.26 -13.32
C GLU A 94 -2.69 15.86 -13.11
N TRP A 95 -1.87 14.93 -12.61
CA TRP A 95 -2.26 13.53 -12.39
C TRP A 95 -3.49 13.35 -11.46
N PHE A 96 -3.77 14.34 -10.61
CA PHE A 96 -4.90 14.34 -9.68
C PHE A 96 -6.14 15.08 -10.22
N ALA A 97 -6.07 15.76 -11.36
CA ALA A 97 -7.10 16.71 -11.80
C ALA A 97 -8.49 16.07 -11.92
N SER A 98 -8.59 14.92 -12.61
CA SER A 98 -9.86 14.18 -12.77
C SER A 98 -10.43 13.71 -11.43
N ARG A 99 -9.57 13.21 -10.54
CA ARG A 99 -9.96 12.76 -9.19
C ARG A 99 -10.54 13.90 -8.35
N LEU A 100 -9.95 15.09 -8.45
CA LEU A 100 -10.44 16.28 -7.73
C LEU A 100 -11.75 16.82 -8.33
N ALA A 101 -11.89 16.80 -9.66
CA ALA A 101 -13.15 17.14 -10.32
C ALA A 101 -14.28 16.18 -9.90
N TYR A 102 -13.97 14.88 -9.79
CA TYR A 102 -14.92 13.88 -9.31
C TYR A 102 -15.35 14.13 -7.86
N LEU A 103 -14.40 14.43 -6.96
CA LEU A 103 -14.71 14.77 -5.57
C LEU A 103 -15.55 16.04 -5.45
N LYS A 104 -15.24 17.06 -6.26
CA LYS A 104 -16.03 18.30 -6.32
C LYS A 104 -17.47 18.04 -6.75
N ALA A 105 -17.67 17.15 -7.73
CA ALA A 105 -19.00 16.72 -8.17
C ALA A 105 -19.72 15.80 -7.15
N ASN A 106 -18.99 15.19 -6.23
CA ASN A 106 -19.49 14.25 -5.23
C ASN A 106 -19.14 14.69 -3.79
N PRO A 107 -19.67 15.84 -3.32
CA PRO A 107 -19.32 16.41 -2.02
C PRO A 107 -19.62 15.48 -0.83
N GLN A 108 -20.55 14.53 -0.99
CA GLN A 108 -20.89 13.51 0.00
C GLN A 108 -19.74 12.55 0.34
N LEU A 109 -18.69 12.48 -0.49
CA LEU A 109 -17.52 11.62 -0.25
C LEU A 109 -16.52 12.21 0.77
N GLY A 110 -16.71 13.47 1.20
CA GLY A 110 -16.02 13.98 2.40
C GLY A 110 -14.58 14.44 2.20
N PHE A 111 -14.23 15.03 1.04
CA PHE A 111 -12.93 15.67 0.85
C PHE A 111 -13.04 16.83 -0.15
N GLY A 112 -13.35 18.02 0.37
CA GLY A 112 -13.60 19.24 -0.42
C GLY A 112 -12.43 20.24 -0.42
N GLY A 113 -12.61 21.31 -1.19
CA GLY A 113 -11.73 22.48 -1.19
C GLY A 113 -12.06 23.47 -0.06
N TYR A 114 -11.31 24.56 -0.04
CA TYR A 114 -11.47 25.67 0.89
C TYR A 114 -12.56 26.66 0.43
N PRO A 115 -13.08 27.51 1.34
CA PRO A 115 -14.12 28.49 1.01
C PRO A 115 -13.72 29.51 -0.08
N ASP A 116 -12.42 29.72 -0.30
CA ASP A 116 -11.90 30.59 -1.36
C ASP A 116 -12.01 29.97 -2.77
N GLY A 117 -12.40 28.69 -2.85
CA GLY A 117 -12.55 27.91 -4.08
C GLY A 117 -11.27 27.19 -4.52
N THR A 118 -10.22 27.18 -3.70
CA THR A 118 -8.98 26.42 -3.93
C THR A 118 -9.03 25.03 -3.29
N PHE A 119 -8.18 24.12 -3.72
CA PHE A 119 -7.99 22.82 -3.09
C PHE A 119 -6.66 22.69 -2.33
N GLN A 120 -5.64 23.40 -2.80
CA GLN A 120 -4.25 23.36 -2.35
C GLN A 120 -3.65 21.96 -2.47
N PRO A 121 -3.58 21.37 -3.69
CA PRO A 121 -3.23 19.96 -3.88
C PRO A 121 -1.85 19.57 -3.34
N ASN A 122 -0.91 20.51 -3.35
CA ASN A 122 0.47 20.30 -2.91
C ASN A 122 0.69 20.65 -1.43
N LYS A 123 -0.33 21.16 -0.73
CA LYS A 123 -0.22 21.43 0.71
C LYS A 123 -0.05 20.10 1.44
N ILE A 124 0.92 20.06 2.34
CA ILE A 124 1.16 18.91 3.22
C ILE A 124 -0.02 18.78 4.18
N MET A 125 -0.54 17.57 4.30
CA MET A 125 -1.56 17.23 5.28
C MET A 125 -0.92 17.13 6.65
N THR A 126 -1.54 17.77 7.64
CA THR A 126 -1.22 17.55 9.05
C THR A 126 -2.22 16.57 9.64
N VAL A 127 -1.85 15.89 10.73
CA VAL A 127 -2.76 14.99 11.46
C VAL A 127 -4.05 15.70 11.89
N ALA A 128 -3.99 17.02 12.11
CA ALA A 128 -5.14 17.84 12.48
C ALA A 128 -6.21 17.95 11.37
N GLU A 129 -5.88 17.67 10.10
CA GLU A 129 -6.85 17.65 9.00
C GLU A 129 -7.57 16.29 8.86
N PHE A 130 -7.22 15.29 9.68
CA PHE A 130 -7.79 13.93 9.64
C PHE A 130 -8.81 13.65 10.77
N ASN A 131 -9.08 14.63 11.64
CA ASN A 131 -10.05 14.52 12.76
C ASN A 131 -11.40 15.13 12.40
#